data_AF-V5HY79-F1
#
_entry.id   AF-V5HY79-F1
#
_cell.length_a   1.000
_cell.length_b   1.000
_cell.length_c   1.000
_cell.angle_alpha   90.00
_cell.angle_beta   90.00
_cell.angle_gamma   90.00
#
_symmetry.space_group_name_H-M   'P 1'
#
loop_
_entity.id
_entity.type
_entity.pdbx_description
1 polymer ?
#
loop_
_entity_poly.entity_id
_entity_poly.type
_entity_poly.pdbx_seq_one_letter_code
_entity_poly.pdbx_strand_id
1 'polypeptide(L)'
;MQLVVFAVVLILPSFLSGESSSHITAARNECEVYIQEGGDRECTRLGSEFVRFDSDTCTVKCKNRKGKTFTDDVCSRGEVNCTSDVAAKLKTWAFSK
;
A
#
# COMPACT_ATOMS: atom_id res chain seq x y z
N MET A 1 -33.69 45.80 -11.09
CA MET A 1 -32.56 45.25 -11.87
C MET A 1 -31.35 45.09 -10.94
N GLN A 2 -31.16 43.91 -10.33
CA GLN A 2 -29.88 43.53 -9.68
C GLN A 2 -29.90 42.02 -9.43
N LEU A 3 -29.93 41.25 -10.52
CA LEU A 3 -29.74 39.80 -10.56
C LEU A 3 -28.25 39.52 -10.81
N VAL A 4 -27.37 39.80 -9.84
CA VAL A 4 -25.94 39.50 -10.03
C VAL A 4 -25.21 39.23 -8.71
N VAL A 5 -25.80 38.43 -7.83
CA VAL A 5 -25.08 37.89 -6.64
C VAL A 5 -25.33 36.40 -6.42
N PHE A 6 -25.68 35.67 -7.48
CA PHE A 6 -25.94 34.22 -7.43
C PHE A 6 -25.00 33.38 -8.31
N ALA A 7 -23.74 33.79 -8.47
CA ALA A 7 -22.81 33.10 -9.39
C ALA A 7 -21.38 32.88 -8.87
N VAL A 8 -21.11 33.05 -7.56
CA VAL A 8 -19.74 32.89 -7.02
C VAL A 8 -19.59 31.65 -6.12
N VAL A 9 -20.68 30.93 -5.80
CA VAL A 9 -20.61 29.72 -4.94
C VAL A 9 -20.54 28.42 -5.76
N LEU A 10 -20.75 28.46 -7.08
CA LEU A 10 -20.82 27.25 -7.92
C LEU A 10 -19.52 26.88 -8.62
N ILE A 11 -18.41 27.57 -8.34
CA ILE A 11 -17.12 27.30 -8.99
C ILE A 11 -15.98 27.28 -7.96
N LEU A 12 -16.19 26.60 -6.82
CA LEU A 12 -15.05 26.03 -6.10
C LEU A 12 -15.17 24.51 -6.04
N PRO A 13 -14.06 23.83 -6.30
CA PRO A 13 -14.06 22.79 -7.30
C PRO A 13 -14.20 21.43 -6.64
N SER A 14 -14.55 20.44 -7.44
CA SER A 14 -14.73 19.02 -7.16
C SER A 14 -13.50 18.29 -6.58
N PHE A 15 -12.63 18.98 -5.85
CA PHE A 15 -11.37 18.49 -5.28
C PHE A 15 -11.52 17.69 -3.98
N LEU A 16 -12.75 17.38 -3.55
CA LEU A 16 -12.96 16.43 -2.45
C LEU A 16 -13.15 14.99 -2.92
N SER A 17 -13.25 14.75 -4.23
CA SER A 17 -13.12 13.40 -4.78
C SER A 17 -11.66 13.13 -5.12
N GLY A 18 -10.81 13.19 -4.10
CA GLY A 18 -9.64 12.32 -4.03
C GLY A 18 -10.12 10.90 -3.80
N GLU A 19 -10.87 10.38 -4.78
CA GLU A 19 -11.30 8.99 -4.87
C GLU A 19 -10.06 8.17 -5.20
N SER A 20 -9.17 8.10 -4.22
CA SER A 20 -8.11 7.12 -4.15
C SER A 20 -8.85 5.82 -3.88
N SER A 21 -9.39 5.23 -4.95
CA SER A 21 -9.76 3.83 -5.02
C SER A 21 -8.47 2.99 -5.00
N SER A 22 -7.61 3.23 -4.01
CA SER A 22 -6.77 2.18 -3.49
C SER A 22 -7.76 1.14 -3.01
N HIS A 23 -7.63 -0.08 -3.51
CA HIS A 23 -8.26 -1.26 -2.95
C HIS A 23 -7.81 -1.37 -1.48
N ILE A 24 -8.44 -0.62 -0.57
CA ILE A 24 -8.23 -0.72 0.86
C ILE A 24 -9.01 -1.97 1.25
N THR A 25 -8.41 -3.13 0.99
CA THR A 25 -8.60 -4.25 1.91
C THR A 25 -8.25 -3.67 3.28
N ALA A 26 -9.23 -3.57 4.18
CA ALA A 26 -9.01 -2.96 5.48
C ALA A 26 -7.82 -3.68 6.14
N ALA A 27 -6.66 -3.00 6.17
CA ALA A 27 -5.44 -3.58 6.68
C ALA A 27 -5.68 -3.96 8.15
N ARG A 28 -5.49 -5.24 8.47
CA ARG A 28 -5.75 -5.81 9.79
C ARG A 28 -4.72 -5.32 10.82
N ASN A 29 -3.53 -4.93 10.36
CA ASN A 29 -2.47 -4.37 11.17
C ASN A 29 -1.53 -3.49 10.33
N GLU A 30 -0.65 -2.74 11.00
CA GLU A 30 0.33 -1.85 10.35
C GLU A 30 1.34 -2.59 9.46
N CYS A 31 1.68 -3.85 9.78
CA CYS A 31 2.58 -4.65 8.95
C CYS A 31 1.96 -4.97 7.59
N GLU A 32 0.66 -5.21 7.52
CA GLU A 32 -0.05 -5.43 6.25
C GLU A 32 0.01 -4.18 5.37
N VAL A 33 -0.16 -2.99 5.96
CA VAL A 33 0.04 -1.71 5.25
C VAL A 33 1.47 -1.62 4.70
N TYR A 34 2.48 -1.91 5.52
CA TYR A 34 3.87 -1.85 5.06
C TYR A 34 4.22 -2.90 4.01
N ILE A 35 3.63 -4.10 4.09
CA ILE A 35 3.79 -5.16 3.08
C ILE A 35 3.17 -4.71 1.75
N GLN A 36 1.99 -4.11 1.78
CA GLN A 36 1.33 -3.61 0.57
C GLN A 36 2.12 -2.45 -0.04
N GLU A 37 2.43 -1.41 0.72
CA GLU A 37 3.17 -0.23 0.26
C GLU A 37 4.58 -0.58 -0.25
N GLY A 38 5.31 -1.41 0.51
CA GLY A 38 6.62 -1.87 0.08
C GLY A 38 6.54 -2.84 -1.10
N GLY A 39 5.47 -3.63 -1.19
CA GLY A 39 5.23 -4.56 -2.28
C GLY A 39 4.99 -3.85 -3.60
N ASP A 40 4.13 -2.83 -3.60
CA ASP A 40 3.89 -1.93 -4.73
C ASP A 40 5.20 -1.31 -5.22
N ARG A 41 6.02 -0.78 -4.28
CA ARG A 41 7.31 -0.16 -4.61
C ARG A 41 8.33 -1.14 -5.17
N GLU A 42 8.50 -2.29 -4.54
CA GLU A 42 9.45 -3.31 -5.02
C GLU A 42 9.03 -3.84 -6.39
N CYS A 43 7.75 -4.12 -6.60
CA CYS A 43 7.26 -4.57 -7.89
C CYS A 43 7.40 -3.48 -8.96
N THR A 44 7.13 -2.22 -8.62
CA THR A 44 7.35 -1.07 -9.52
C THR A 44 8.83 -0.95 -9.89
N ARG A 45 9.74 -1.09 -8.93
CA ARG A 45 11.20 -1.10 -9.16
C ARG A 45 11.63 -2.24 -10.09
N LEU A 46 10.93 -3.36 -10.04
CA LEU A 46 11.12 -4.51 -10.93
C LEU A 46 10.40 -4.37 -12.29
N GLY A 47 9.80 -3.21 -12.58
CA GLY A 47 9.04 -2.95 -13.81
C GLY A 47 7.74 -3.75 -13.88
N SER A 48 7.06 -3.93 -12.75
CA SER A 48 5.88 -4.78 -12.61
C SER A 48 4.86 -4.19 -11.63
N GLU A 49 3.74 -4.89 -11.46
CA GLU A 49 2.67 -4.54 -10.53
C GLU A 49 2.67 -5.55 -9.38
N PHE A 50 2.37 -5.07 -8.17
CA PHE A 50 2.10 -5.93 -7.03
C PHE A 50 0.82 -6.72 -7.27
N VAL A 51 0.84 -8.00 -6.92
CA VAL A 51 -0.32 -8.89 -7.04
C VAL A 51 -0.87 -9.23 -5.67
N ARG A 52 -0.01 -9.78 -4.81
CA ARG A 52 -0.37 -10.19 -3.45
C ARG A 52 0.87 -10.50 -2.63
N PHE A 53 0.69 -10.54 -1.32
CA PHE A 53 1.59 -11.26 -0.43
C PHE A 53 1.15 -12.72 -0.34
N ASP A 54 2.08 -13.65 -0.54
CA ASP A 54 1.88 -15.08 -0.38
C ASP A 54 2.41 -15.49 1.00
N SER A 55 1.49 -15.74 1.94
CA SER A 55 1.82 -16.08 3.31
C SER A 55 2.59 -17.40 3.41
N ASP A 56 2.16 -18.43 2.68
CA ASP A 56 2.76 -19.77 2.71
C ASP A 56 4.24 -19.75 2.34
N THR A 57 4.61 -18.88 1.40
CA THR A 57 5.99 -18.69 0.94
C THR A 57 6.64 -17.42 1.48
N CYS A 58 5.97 -16.68 2.37
CA CYS A 58 6.42 -15.41 2.91
C CYS A 58 6.96 -14.44 1.83
N THR A 59 6.28 -14.39 0.68
CA THR A 59 6.80 -13.75 -0.53
C THR A 59 5.84 -12.72 -1.09
N VAL A 60 6.34 -11.50 -1.31
CA VAL A 60 5.67 -10.49 -2.15
C VAL A 60 5.72 -10.97 -3.60
N LYS A 61 4.56 -11.16 -4.23
CA LYS A 61 4.46 -11.60 -5.63
C LYS A 61 4.17 -10.41 -6.54
N CYS A 62 5.02 -10.24 -7.53
CA CYS A 62 4.80 -9.31 -8.64
C CYS A 62 4.22 -10.04 -9.86
N LYS A 63 3.55 -9.31 -10.75
CA LYS A 63 2.91 -9.83 -11.96
C LYS A 63 3.89 -10.54 -12.91
N ASN A 64 5.15 -10.10 -12.93
CA ASN A 64 6.23 -10.70 -13.71
C ASN A 64 6.85 -11.97 -13.07
N ARG A 65 6.22 -12.54 -12.03
CA ARG A 65 6.69 -13.70 -11.24
C ARG A 65 7.99 -13.46 -10.45
N LYS A 66 8.51 -12.24 -10.43
CA LYS A 66 9.57 -11.82 -9.49
C LYS A 66 8.93 -11.41 -8.16
N GLY A 67 9.76 -11.04 -7.20
CA GLY A 67 9.30 -10.66 -5.88
C GLY A 67 10.41 -10.65 -4.84
N LYS A 68 10.01 -10.45 -3.59
CA LYS A 68 10.89 -10.54 -2.42
C LYS A 68 10.33 -11.53 -1.43
N THR A 69 11.15 -12.50 -1.05
CA THR A 69 10.88 -13.41 0.07
C THR A 69 11.44 -12.79 1.34
N PHE A 70 10.64 -12.75 2.39
CA PHE A 70 11.08 -12.38 3.72
C PHE A 70 11.66 -13.58 4.46
N THR A 71 12.58 -13.29 5.36
CA THR A 71 13.16 -14.26 6.29
C THR A 71 12.19 -14.56 7.45
N ASP A 72 12.44 -15.66 8.16
CA ASP A 72 11.60 -16.15 9.26
C ASP A 72 11.40 -15.14 10.41
N ASP A 73 12.25 -14.11 10.51
CA ASP A 73 12.11 -13.04 11.50
C ASP A 73 10.96 -12.07 11.19
N VAL A 74 10.42 -12.06 9.97
CA VAL A 74 9.30 -11.22 9.55
C VAL A 74 8.04 -12.04 9.31
N CYS A 75 8.20 -13.21 8.68
CA CYS A 75 7.10 -14.11 8.37
C CYS A 75 7.58 -15.53 8.60
N SER A 76 6.90 -16.26 9.51
CA SER A 76 7.22 -17.64 9.80
C SER A 76 5.95 -18.47 9.86
N ARG A 77 6.02 -19.70 9.34
CA ARG A 77 4.89 -20.65 9.29
C ARG A 77 3.62 -20.08 8.66
N GLY A 78 3.76 -19.19 7.68
CA GLY A 78 2.61 -18.59 7.02
C GLY A 78 1.98 -17.41 7.74
N GLU A 79 2.62 -16.90 8.80
CA GLU A 79 2.08 -15.79 9.57
C GLU A 79 3.12 -14.68 9.74
N VAL A 80 2.67 -13.44 9.51
CA VAL A 80 3.43 -12.23 9.85
C VAL A 80 3.06 -11.88 11.28
N ASN A 81 3.90 -12.27 12.23
CA ASN A 81 3.74 -11.86 13.62
C ASN A 81 4.14 -10.38 13.75
N CYS A 82 3.15 -9.50 13.68
CA CYS A 82 3.36 -8.06 13.64
C CYS A 82 3.71 -7.50 15.03
N THR A 83 4.96 -7.71 15.45
CA THR A 83 5.56 -7.02 16.61
C THR A 83 6.11 -5.65 16.18
N SER A 84 6.39 -4.77 17.14
CA SER A 84 6.96 -3.44 16.84
C SER A 84 8.30 -3.53 16.10
N ASP A 85 9.13 -4.54 16.39
CA ASP A 85 10.37 -4.81 15.66
C ASP A 85 10.12 -5.22 14.20
N VAL A 86 9.14 -6.10 13.96
CA VAL A 86 8.77 -6.54 12.61
C VAL A 86 8.17 -5.37 11.82
N ALA A 87 7.30 -4.58 12.43
CA ALA A 87 6.74 -3.38 11.84
C ALA A 87 7.83 -2.37 11.45
N ALA A 88 8.82 -2.13 12.33
CA ALA A 88 9.95 -1.25 12.03
C ALA A 88 10.82 -1.76 10.87
N LYS A 89 11.05 -3.08 10.78
CA LYS A 89 11.77 -3.70 9.66
C LYS A 89 11.01 -3.54 8.35
N LEU A 90 9.71 -3.85 8.35
CA LEU A 90 8.83 -3.71 7.19
C LEU A 90 8.71 -2.25 6.74
N LYS A 91 8.58 -1.31 7.67
CA LYS A 91 8.59 0.13 7.39
C LYS A 91 9.90 0.54 6.74
N THR A 92 11.03 0.16 7.32
CA THR A 92 12.36 0.46 6.75
C THR A 92 12.47 -0.08 5.34
N TRP A 93 12.04 -1.31 5.10
CA TRP A 93 12.05 -1.91 3.76
C TRP A 93 11.10 -1.20 2.78
N ALA A 94 9.87 -0.87 3.20
CA ALA A 94 8.89 -0.20 2.35
C ALA A 94 9.33 1.22 1.94
N PHE A 95 10.10 1.90 2.79
CA PHE A 95 10.50 3.29 2.58
C PHE A 95 12.01 3.51 2.36
N SER A 96 12.82 2.46 2.30
CA SER A 96 14.24 2.58 1.92
C SER A 96 14.36 2.88 0.43
N LYS A 97 15.20 3.88 0.09
CA LYS A 97 15.46 4.33 -1.28
C LYS A 97 16.40 3.40 -2.02
#